data_AF-A0A4R6UYL9-F1
#
_entry.id   AF-A0A4R6UYL9-F1
#
_cell.length_a   1.000
_cell.length_b   1.000
_cell.length_c   1.000
_cell.angle_alpha   90.00
_cell.angle_beta   90.00
_cell.angle_gamma   90.00
#
_symmetry.space_group_name_H-M   'P 1'
#
loop_
_entity.id
_entity.type
_entity.pdbx_description
1 polymer ?
#
loop_
_entity_poly.entity_id
_entity_poly.type
_entity_poly.pdbx_seq_one_letter_code
_entity_poly.pdbx_strand_id
1 'polypeptide(L)'
;MKKLRTLIDTALSAHHNVFNLECHNLPALREDLLHYHQFTSRACYHWHPGSNGLYRMDMTHIVVPNTASFESALKHLCNRPHFAIYLFEGIRDEFKIVSTWPLLRQLVANRSSQRKLLLFAGTGLNLPEHMRDMFIEACVYPKSAEPEQTPRVA
;
A
#
# COMPACT_ATOMS: atom_id res chain seq x y z
N MET A 1 -2.46 -13.92 7.45
CA MET A 1 -2.60 -14.60 6.14
C MET A 1 -3.97 -14.52 5.44
N LYS A 2 -5.09 -15.11 5.93
CA LYS A 2 -6.34 -15.22 5.11
C LYS A 2 -6.89 -13.88 4.59
N LYS A 3 -6.95 -12.85 5.44
CA LYS A 3 -7.57 -11.55 5.08
C LYS A 3 -6.82 -10.79 3.97
N LEU A 4 -5.48 -10.66 4.08
CA LEU A 4 -4.70 -9.92 3.07
C LEU A 4 -4.74 -10.63 1.71
N ARG A 5 -4.58 -11.95 1.70
CA ARG A 5 -4.66 -12.73 0.46
C ARG A 5 -6.01 -12.56 -0.21
N THR A 6 -7.11 -12.70 0.54
CA THR A 6 -8.45 -12.47 0.00
C THR A 6 -8.60 -11.05 -0.53
N LEU A 7 -8.10 -10.03 0.18
CA LEU A 7 -8.13 -8.65 -0.29
C LEU A 7 -7.41 -8.48 -1.63
N ILE A 8 -6.19 -9.03 -1.77
CA ILE A 8 -5.43 -8.96 -3.01
C ILE A 8 -6.15 -9.71 -4.13
N ASP A 9 -6.64 -10.92 -3.87
CA ASP A 9 -7.33 -11.73 -4.88
C ASP A 9 -8.64 -11.07 -5.34
N THR A 10 -9.39 -10.46 -4.41
CA THR A 10 -10.58 -9.65 -4.71
C THR A 10 -10.22 -8.39 -5.49
N ALA A 11 -9.16 -7.66 -5.11
CA ALA A 11 -8.69 -6.47 -5.81
C ALA A 11 -8.39 -6.76 -7.28
N LEU A 12 -7.67 -7.86 -7.54
CA LEU A 12 -7.31 -8.31 -8.87
C LEU A 12 -8.55 -8.64 -9.71
N SER A 13 -9.53 -9.31 -9.09
CA SER A 13 -10.78 -9.72 -9.74
C SER A 13 -11.71 -8.53 -10.03
N ALA A 14 -11.84 -7.61 -9.07
CA ALA A 14 -12.73 -6.45 -9.14
C ALA A 14 -12.13 -5.26 -9.90
N HIS A 15 -10.94 -5.42 -10.48
CA HIS A 15 -10.28 -4.40 -11.28
C HIS A 15 -9.87 -3.12 -10.53
N HIS A 16 -9.95 -3.11 -9.20
CA HIS A 16 -9.42 -2.06 -8.34
C HIS A 16 -7.93 -2.25 -8.10
N ASN A 17 -7.20 -1.14 -8.05
CA ASN A 17 -5.74 -1.22 -8.02
C ASN A 17 -5.10 -0.23 -7.04
N VAL A 18 -5.90 0.51 -6.27
CA VAL A 18 -5.44 1.44 -5.24
C VAL A 18 -6.29 1.28 -3.98
N PHE A 19 -5.64 1.04 -2.85
CA PHE A 19 -6.26 0.75 -1.57
C PHE A 19 -5.71 1.66 -0.47
N ASN A 20 -6.61 2.13 0.38
CA ASN A 20 -6.29 2.70 1.67
C ASN A 20 -6.50 1.61 2.74
N LEU A 21 -5.42 1.21 3.40
CA LEU A 21 -5.39 0.12 4.37
C LEU A 21 -5.20 0.69 5.78
N GLU A 22 -6.28 0.73 6.55
CA GLU A 22 -6.18 0.95 7.99
C GLU A 22 -5.50 -0.26 8.62
N CYS A 23 -4.30 -0.05 9.17
CA CYS A 23 -3.43 -1.11 9.68
C CYS A 23 -2.67 -0.67 10.93
N HIS A 24 -2.90 -1.37 12.04
CA HIS A 24 -2.22 -1.11 13.32
C HIS A 24 -0.96 -1.96 13.52
N ASN A 25 -0.68 -2.92 12.64
CA ASN A 25 0.50 -3.79 12.71
C ASN A 25 1.19 -3.89 11.34
N LEU A 26 1.89 -2.83 10.96
CA LEU A 26 2.68 -2.77 9.73
C LEU A 26 3.74 -3.89 9.62
N PRO A 27 4.48 -4.27 10.68
CA PRO A 27 5.39 -5.41 10.61
C PRO A 27 4.71 -6.71 10.15
N ALA A 28 3.55 -7.04 10.72
CA ALA A 28 2.80 -8.23 10.32
C ALA A 28 2.28 -8.13 8.87
N LEU A 29 1.86 -6.95 8.43
CA LEU A 29 1.47 -6.72 7.03
C LEU A 29 2.64 -6.97 6.07
N ARG A 30 3.85 -6.49 6.41
CA ARG A 30 5.04 -6.73 5.59
C ARG A 30 5.40 -8.20 5.49
N GLU A 31 5.34 -8.90 6.62
CA GLU A 31 5.59 -10.34 6.68
C GLU A 31 4.57 -11.12 5.83
N ASP A 32 3.28 -10.80 5.95
CA ASP A 32 2.23 -11.41 5.13
C ASP A 32 2.43 -11.14 3.63
N LEU A 33 2.88 -9.93 3.24
CA LEU A 33 3.20 -9.61 1.85
C LEU A 33 4.44 -10.36 1.33
N LEU A 34 5.45 -10.55 2.19
CA LEU A 34 6.62 -11.36 1.85
C LEU A 34 6.24 -12.83 1.65
N HIS A 35 5.40 -13.39 2.52
CA HIS A 35 4.85 -14.73 2.35
C HIS A 35 4.01 -14.84 1.06
N TYR A 36 3.20 -13.81 0.76
CA TYR A 36 2.45 -13.76 -0.50
C TYR A 36 3.37 -13.74 -1.74
N HIS A 37 4.45 -12.97 -1.70
CA HIS A 37 5.47 -12.95 -2.74
C HIS A 37 6.08 -14.35 -2.95
N GLN A 38 6.51 -15.01 -1.87
CA GLN A 38 7.11 -16.35 -1.93
C GLN A 38 6.15 -17.38 -2.54
N PHE A 39 4.86 -17.28 -2.23
CA PHE A 39 3.84 -18.21 -2.73
C PHE A 39 3.45 -17.95 -4.19
N THR A 40 3.44 -16.70 -4.64
CA THR A 40 2.90 -16.31 -5.96
C THR A 40 3.96 -15.88 -6.98
N SER A 41 5.20 -15.71 -6.54
CA SER A 41 6.30 -15.09 -7.29
C SER A 41 6.00 -13.69 -7.83
N ARG A 42 4.96 -13.01 -7.32
CA ARG A 42 4.60 -11.64 -7.73
C ARG A 42 5.51 -10.64 -7.02
N ALA A 43 6.09 -9.71 -7.76
CA ALA A 43 7.00 -8.72 -7.19
C ALA A 43 6.27 -7.82 -6.17
N CYS A 44 6.87 -7.69 -4.98
CA CYS A 44 6.41 -6.81 -3.91
C CYS A 44 7.48 -5.76 -3.62
N TYR A 45 7.08 -4.49 -3.65
CA TYR A 45 7.94 -3.36 -3.36
C TYR A 45 7.42 -2.59 -2.15
N HIS A 46 8.33 -1.96 -1.43
CA HIS A 46 8.00 -1.19 -0.24
C HIS A 46 8.64 0.19 -0.29
N TRP A 47 7.87 1.20 0.11
CA TRP A 47 8.27 2.59 0.29
C TRP A 47 7.76 3.08 1.65
N HIS A 48 8.59 3.83 2.37
CA HIS A 48 8.18 4.50 3.61
C HIS A 48 8.86 5.87 3.72
N PRO A 49 8.29 6.82 4.49
CA PRO A 49 8.95 8.08 4.80
C PRO A 49 10.32 7.84 5.41
N GLY A 50 11.34 8.50 4.88
CA GLY A 50 12.73 8.32 5.31
C GLY A 50 13.48 7.17 4.64
N SER A 51 12.85 6.40 3.73
CA SER A 51 13.60 5.48 2.87
C SER A 51 14.35 6.25 1.79
N ASN A 52 15.46 5.69 1.29
CA ASN A 52 16.19 6.22 0.12
C ASN A 52 15.47 5.88 -1.22
N GLY A 53 14.19 5.54 -1.16
CA GLY A 53 13.35 5.19 -2.28
C GLY A 53 12.62 3.86 -2.11
N LEU A 54 12.06 3.40 -3.23
CA LEU A 54 11.35 2.14 -3.32
C LEU A 54 12.36 0.99 -3.33
N TYR A 55 12.11 -0.07 -2.58
CA TYR A 55 12.97 -1.26 -2.59
C TYR A 55 12.13 -2.53 -2.72
N ARG A 56 12.79 -3.62 -3.15
CA ARG A 56 12.16 -4.94 -3.25
C ARG A 56 12.07 -5.58 -1.87
N MET A 57 10.90 -6.08 -1.49
CA MET A 57 10.69 -6.67 -0.15
C MET A 57 11.51 -7.94 0.08
N ASP A 58 11.78 -8.71 -0.98
CA ASP A 58 12.63 -9.89 -0.95
C ASP A 58 14.14 -9.56 -1.00
N MET A 59 14.50 -8.33 -1.36
CA MET A 59 15.88 -7.86 -1.53
C MET A 59 16.02 -6.42 -1.02
N THR A 60 15.98 -6.26 0.30
CA THR A 60 15.94 -4.94 0.98
C THR A 60 17.15 -4.04 0.72
N HIS A 61 18.28 -4.61 0.31
CA HIS A 61 19.49 -3.88 -0.07
C HIS A 61 19.44 -3.31 -1.50
N ILE A 62 18.43 -3.68 -2.30
CA ILE A 62 18.29 -3.22 -3.68
C ILE A 62 17.21 -2.13 -3.74
N VAL A 63 17.68 -0.89 -3.82
CA VAL A 63 16.82 0.28 -4.07
C VAL A 63 16.58 0.41 -5.57
N VAL A 64 15.33 0.67 -5.93
CA VAL A 64 14.92 0.95 -7.30
C VAL A 64 15.45 2.33 -7.71
N PRO A 65 16.25 2.44 -8.78
CA PRO A 65 16.80 3.72 -9.19
C PRO A 65 15.72 4.77 -9.47
N ASN A 66 16.02 6.03 -9.17
CA ASN A 66 15.14 7.19 -9.40
C ASN A 66 13.79 7.10 -8.69
N THR A 67 13.76 6.57 -7.47
CA THR A 67 12.53 6.48 -6.65
C THR A 67 12.67 7.13 -5.27
N ALA A 68 13.69 7.98 -5.07
CA ALA A 68 14.03 8.57 -3.77
C ALA A 68 12.93 9.46 -3.19
N SER A 69 12.11 10.10 -4.03
CA SER A 69 10.93 10.85 -3.57
C SER A 69 9.63 10.12 -3.93
N PHE A 70 8.56 10.37 -3.17
CA PHE A 70 7.24 9.81 -3.46
C PHE A 70 6.77 10.12 -4.89
N GLU A 71 6.95 11.37 -5.35
CA GLU A 71 6.66 11.74 -6.73
C GLU A 71 7.49 10.93 -7.75
N SER A 72 8.79 10.76 -7.50
CA SER A 72 9.66 9.97 -8.38
C SER A 72 9.27 8.49 -8.40
N ALA A 73 8.89 7.94 -7.25
CA ALA A 73 8.34 6.59 -7.15
C ALA A 73 7.06 6.46 -7.99
N LEU A 74 6.10 7.38 -7.86
CA LEU A 74 4.88 7.35 -8.66
C LEU A 74 5.15 7.49 -10.17
N LYS A 75 6.08 8.37 -10.58
CA LYS A 75 6.55 8.48 -11.97
C LYS A 75 7.15 7.16 -12.47
N HIS A 76 7.98 6.51 -11.65
CA HIS A 76 8.53 5.21 -11.96
C HIS A 76 7.42 4.17 -12.18
N LEU A 77 6.42 4.13 -11.29
CA LEU A 77 5.27 3.23 -11.41
C LEU A 77 4.47 3.50 -12.70
N CYS A 78 4.29 4.76 -13.11
CA CYS A 78 3.56 5.08 -14.35
C CYS A 78 4.27 4.51 -15.59
N ASN A 79 5.61 4.51 -15.60
CA ASN A 79 6.42 4.23 -16.80
C ASN A 79 6.85 2.77 -16.97
N ARG A 80 6.54 1.88 -16.03
CA ARG A 80 6.99 0.47 -16.06
C ARG A 80 5.87 -0.50 -16.47
N PRO A 81 6.05 -1.30 -17.53
CA PRO A 81 5.03 -2.25 -18.00
C PRO A 81 5.17 -3.63 -17.32
N HIS A 82 5.00 -3.70 -15.99
CA HIS A 82 4.92 -4.98 -15.29
C HIS A 82 3.94 -4.92 -14.10
N PHE A 83 3.37 -6.08 -13.79
CA PHE A 83 2.56 -6.26 -12.59
C PHE A 83 3.45 -6.29 -11.35
N ALA A 84 3.07 -5.53 -10.32
CA ALA A 84 3.71 -5.57 -9.02
C ALA A 84 2.76 -5.01 -7.93
N ILE A 85 3.01 -5.43 -6.70
CA ILE A 85 2.36 -4.89 -5.51
C ILE A 85 3.31 -3.86 -4.88
N TYR A 86 2.80 -2.66 -4.60
CA TYR A 86 3.55 -1.57 -4.01
C TYR A 86 2.91 -1.20 -2.68
N LEU A 87 3.63 -1.42 -1.59
CA LEU A 87 3.26 -0.99 -0.27
C LEU A 87 3.87 0.38 0.02
N PHE A 88 3.02 1.35 0.33
CA PHE A 88 3.38 2.69 0.77
C PHE A 88 2.96 2.83 2.23
N GLU A 89 3.92 2.76 3.15
CA GLU A 89 3.64 2.86 4.59
C GLU A 89 3.77 4.29 5.08
N GLY A 90 2.88 4.71 5.99
CA GLY A 90 3.06 5.94 6.74
C GLY A 90 2.99 7.23 5.91
N ILE A 91 2.38 7.18 4.73
CA ILE A 91 2.16 8.36 3.90
C ILE A 91 1.32 9.36 4.68
N ARG A 92 1.77 10.61 4.77
CA ARG A 92 1.05 11.69 5.47
C ARG A 92 1.06 12.94 4.61
N ASP A 93 2.21 13.58 4.52
CA ASP A 93 2.34 14.87 3.85
C ASP A 93 2.54 14.73 2.34
N GLU A 94 2.88 13.54 1.86
CA GLU A 94 3.15 13.30 0.45
C GLU A 94 1.89 13.43 -0.41
N PHE A 95 0.70 13.18 0.15
CA PHE A 95 -0.57 13.47 -0.53
C PHE A 95 -0.87 14.97 -0.68
N LYS A 96 -0.22 15.84 0.12
CA LYS A 96 -0.37 17.30 -0.01
C LYS A 96 0.40 17.85 -1.21
N ILE A 97 1.30 17.06 -1.80
CA ILE A 97 2.11 17.46 -2.94
C ILE A 97 1.26 17.39 -4.22
N VAL A 98 0.82 18.55 -4.72
CA VAL A 98 -0.12 18.66 -5.86
C VAL A 98 0.39 17.97 -7.14
N SER A 99 1.71 17.95 -7.37
CA SER A 99 2.32 17.27 -8.54
C SER A 99 2.09 15.74 -8.54
N THR A 100 1.75 15.14 -7.41
CA THR A 100 1.52 13.70 -7.29
C THR A 100 0.10 13.28 -7.73
N TRP A 101 -0.87 14.19 -7.71
CA TRP A 101 -2.27 13.87 -7.97
C TRP A 101 -2.54 13.38 -9.40
N PRO A 102 -1.98 13.99 -10.45
CA PRO A 102 -2.14 13.47 -11.81
C PRO A 102 -1.55 12.05 -11.96
N LEU A 103 -0.43 11.77 -11.29
CA LEU A 103 0.22 10.44 -11.32
C LEU A 103 -0.66 9.39 -10.66
N LEU A 104 -1.23 9.70 -9.50
CA LEU A 104 -2.17 8.81 -8.81
C LEU A 104 -3.42 8.56 -9.66
N ARG A 105 -3.98 9.60 -10.29
CA ARG A 105 -5.11 9.45 -11.23
C ARG A 105 -4.76 8.57 -12.41
N GLN A 106 -3.57 8.73 -13.00
CA GLN A 106 -3.09 7.89 -14.09
C GLN A 106 -2.96 6.42 -13.65
N LEU A 107 -2.43 6.18 -12.46
CA LEU A 107 -2.29 4.83 -11.92
C LEU A 107 -3.66 4.19 -11.65
N VAL A 108 -4.61 4.95 -11.08
CA VAL A 108 -5.99 4.48 -10.85
C VAL A 108 -6.73 4.22 -12.15
N ALA A 109 -6.53 5.04 -13.18
CA ALA A 109 -7.16 4.87 -14.48
C ALA A 109 -6.56 3.72 -15.30
N ASN A 110 -5.39 3.20 -14.91
CA ASN A 110 -4.70 2.14 -15.66
C ASN A 110 -5.45 0.80 -15.54
N ARG A 111 -6.13 0.42 -16.62
CA ARG A 111 -6.87 -0.85 -16.76
C ARG A 111 -6.11 -1.93 -17.53
N SER A 112 -4.81 -1.73 -17.81
CA SER A 112 -3.95 -2.69 -18.53
C SER A 112 -3.96 -4.09 -17.89
N SER A 113 -3.51 -5.13 -18.59
CA SER A 113 -3.26 -6.45 -18.00
C SER A 113 -2.09 -6.45 -17.01
N GLN A 114 -1.20 -5.46 -17.09
CA GLN A 114 -0.02 -5.30 -16.22
C GLN A 114 -0.30 -4.34 -15.06
N ARG A 115 -1.37 -4.62 -14.30
CA ARG A 115 -1.85 -3.71 -13.25
C ARG A 115 -0.86 -3.62 -12.10
N LYS A 116 -0.80 -2.45 -11.50
CA LYS A 116 -0.04 -2.22 -10.27
C LYS A 116 -1.03 -2.14 -9.15
N LEU A 117 -0.86 -2.96 -8.12
CA LEU A 117 -1.65 -2.87 -6.90
C LEU A 117 -0.92 -1.95 -5.93
N LEU A 118 -1.50 -0.80 -5.62
CA LEU A 118 -0.98 0.15 -4.66
C LEU A 118 -1.72 -0.01 -3.34
N LEU A 119 -0.97 -0.29 -2.28
CA LEU A 119 -1.46 -0.44 -0.92
C LEU A 119 -0.89 0.70 -0.09
N PHE A 120 -1.73 1.64 0.33
CA PHE A 120 -1.35 2.70 1.24
C PHE A 120 -1.72 2.26 2.65
N ALA A 121 -0.74 2.04 3.53
CA ALA A 121 -0.98 1.42 4.83
C ALA A 121 -0.52 2.29 6.00
N GLY A 122 -1.34 2.35 7.04
CA GLY A 122 -1.03 3.11 8.25
C GLY A 122 -2.26 3.26 9.13
N THR A 123 -2.14 4.09 10.16
CA THR A 123 -3.27 4.46 11.02
C THR A 123 -3.69 5.89 10.71
N GLY A 124 -4.98 6.08 10.44
CA GLY A 124 -5.54 7.42 10.20
C GLY A 124 -4.94 8.13 8.99
N LEU A 125 -4.72 7.39 7.89
CA LEU A 125 -4.30 7.95 6.60
C LEU A 125 -5.29 9.03 6.16
N ASN A 126 -4.83 10.29 6.10
CA ASN A 126 -5.67 11.41 5.72
C ASN A 126 -5.59 11.65 4.21
N LEU A 127 -6.47 10.96 3.48
CA LEU A 127 -6.63 11.19 2.04
C LEU A 127 -7.33 12.54 1.80
N PRO A 128 -6.79 13.38 0.89
CA PRO A 128 -7.50 14.57 0.43
C PRO A 128 -8.89 14.21 -0.09
N GLU A 129 -9.89 15.03 0.21
CA GLU A 129 -11.31 14.75 -0.10
C GLU A 129 -11.52 14.37 -1.56
N HIS A 130 -10.94 15.13 -2.48
CA HIS A 130 -11.01 14.92 -3.93
C HIS A 130 -10.34 13.62 -4.42
N MET A 131 -9.65 12.88 -3.55
CA MET A 131 -9.02 11.60 -3.85
C MET A 131 -9.74 10.41 -3.22
N ARG A 132 -10.62 10.62 -2.24
CA ARG A 132 -11.23 9.52 -1.48
C ARG A 132 -11.94 8.50 -2.37
N ASP A 133 -12.71 8.98 -3.35
CA ASP A 133 -13.46 8.12 -4.28
C ASP A 133 -12.56 7.27 -5.20
N MET A 134 -11.26 7.58 -5.27
CA MET A 134 -10.30 6.80 -6.05
C MET A 134 -9.74 5.59 -5.30
N PHE A 135 -9.89 5.53 -3.98
CA PHE A 135 -9.29 4.53 -3.11
C PHE A 135 -10.37 3.59 -2.59
N ILE A 136 -10.04 2.29 -2.56
CA ILE A 136 -10.85 1.33 -1.82
C ILE A 136 -10.36 1.29 -0.38
N GLU A 137 -11.24 1.63 0.55
CA GLU A 137 -11.00 1.53 1.98
C GLU A 137 -11.08 0.06 2.43
N ALA A 138 -10.07 -0.38 3.18
CA ALA A 138 -10.08 -1.70 3.82
C ALA A 138 -9.31 -1.68 5.14
N CYS A 139 -9.65 -2.61 6.03
CA CYS A 139 -8.99 -2.76 7.32
C CYS A 139 -8.28 -4.12 7.40
N VAL A 140 -6.99 -4.10 7.75
CA VAL A 140 -6.16 -5.27 8.02
C VAL A 140 -5.44 -5.08 9.34
N TYR A 141 -5.38 -6.09 10.19
CA TYR A 141 -4.81 -5.96 11.55
C TYR A 141 -5.44 -4.79 12.34
N PRO A 142 -6.74 -4.90 12.70
CA PRO A 142 -7.41 -3.88 13.49
C PRO A 142 -6.72 -3.71 14.85
N LYS A 143 -6.87 -2.53 15.47
CA LYS A 143 -6.44 -2.32 16.85
C LYS A 143 -7.09 -3.40 17.71
N SER A 144 -6.28 -4.23 18.38
CA SER A 144 -6.81 -5.15 19.38
C SER A 144 -7.67 -4.35 20.34
N ALA A 145 -8.94 -4.73 20.51
CA ALA A 145 -9.77 -4.14 21.54
C ALA A 145 -9.04 -4.35 22.86
N GLU A 146 -8.67 -3.25 23.55
CA GLU A 146 -8.24 -3.35 24.93
C GLU A 146 -9.36 -4.08 25.69
N PRO A 147 -9.06 -5.11 26.50
CA PRO A 147 -10.09 -5.76 27.29
C PRO A 147 -10.71 -4.68 28.17
N GLU A 148 -12.00 -4.44 27.98
CA GLU A 148 -12.84 -3.65 28.87
C GLU A 148 -12.55 -4.16 30.29
N GLN A 149 -11.86 -3.34 31.10
CA GLN A 149 -11.66 -3.65 32.50
C GLN A 149 -13.06 -3.68 33.12
N THR A 150 -13.58 -4.88 33.33
CA THR A 150 -14.82 -5.08 34.08
C THR A 150 -14.65 -4.35 35.41
N PRO A 151 -15.51 -3.38 35.75
CA PRO A 151 -15.40 -2.74 37.05
C PRO A 151 -15.61 -3.83 38.10
N ARG A 152 -14.57 -4.05 38.92
CA ARG A 152 -14.71 -4.84 40.15
C ARG A 152 -15.74 -4.13 41.00
N VAL A 153 -16.96 -4.67 41.02
CA VAL A 153 -17.96 -4.34 42.04
C VAL A 153 -17.35 -4.75 43.38
N ALA A 154 -17.38 -3.80 44.32
CA ALA A 154 -16.77 -3.86 45.64
C ALA A 154 -17.22 -5.05 46.49
#